data_AF-A0AAD9FHF0-F1
#
_entry.id   AF-A0AAD9FHF0-F1
#
_cell.length_a   1.000
_cell.length_b   1.000
_cell.length_c   1.000
_cell.angle_alpha   90.00
_cell.angle_beta   90.00
_cell.angle_gamma   90.00
#
_symmetry.space_group_name_H-M   'P 1'
#
loop_
_entity.id
_entity.type
_entity.pdbx_description
1 polymer ?
#
loop_
_entity_poly.entity_id
_entity_poly.type
_entity_poly.pdbx_seq_one_letter_code
_entity_poly.pdbx_strand_id
1 'polypeptide(L)'
;MHFRGMFFDLLDPNNTLENLAVEPVIKDYDRMVYLALSEFFFDSGMFSYYKAGAFQTHIVNEKMSRDMEMLLRTTYFGVIMMLNPALADAPLSLQIAVNSPPKTTIRTTGATVVMTAIVKETKFNAKVSMKGKRLAIHADLRRFKIFSNQSALESLALIPLQAPLKTMLQMSVVPLINNWTKKGVRIPLADGMDFIEEVVEYHNGFIVIGANLHFTKGLREMMEGTSQE
;
A
#
# COMPACT_ATOMS: atom_id res chain seq x y z
N MET A 1 20.04 -0.79 18.49
CA MET A 1 19.58 0.61 18.43
C MET A 1 18.07 0.60 18.29
N HIS A 2 17.35 1.47 18.99
CA HIS A 2 15.89 1.59 18.85
C HIS A 2 15.57 2.93 18.19
N PHE A 3 14.84 2.89 17.08
CA PHE A 3 14.39 4.07 16.36
C PHE A 3 12.88 4.21 16.51
N ARG A 4 12.37 5.44 16.49
CA ARG A 4 10.92 5.70 16.47
C ARG A 4 10.26 5.08 15.23
N GLY A 5 10.99 5.03 14.10
CA GLY A 5 10.61 4.26 12.91
C GLY A 5 9.23 4.62 12.37
N MET A 6 8.97 5.91 12.11
CA MET A 6 7.66 6.36 11.67
C MET A 6 7.75 7.37 10.53
N PHE A 7 6.70 7.42 9.73
CA PHE A 7 6.47 8.46 8.73
C PHE A 7 5.65 9.58 9.33
N PHE A 8 5.89 10.80 8.87
CA PHE A 8 5.13 11.98 9.26
C PHE A 8 4.94 12.88 8.03
N ASP A 9 3.86 13.65 8.01
CA ASP A 9 3.63 14.67 7.00
C ASP A 9 4.53 15.88 7.30
N LEU A 10 5.22 16.39 6.28
CA LEU A 10 6.06 17.58 6.42
C LEU A 10 5.22 18.86 6.62
N LEU A 11 3.97 18.85 6.15
CA LEU A 11 3.05 19.99 6.30
C LEU A 11 2.38 20.01 7.68
N ASP A 12 2.24 18.85 8.33
CA ASP A 12 1.63 18.72 9.66
C ASP A 12 2.38 17.67 10.51
N PRO A 13 3.61 17.98 10.99
CA PRO A 13 4.47 16.98 11.65
C PRO A 13 3.95 16.49 13.00
N ASN A 14 3.01 17.22 13.62
CA ASN A 14 2.47 16.90 14.94
C ASN A 14 1.32 15.89 14.85
N ASN A 15 0.66 15.81 13.70
CA ASN A 15 -0.47 14.92 13.46
C ASN A 15 0.04 13.53 13.08
N THR A 16 0.26 12.72 14.11
CA THR A 16 0.92 11.42 13.98
C THR A 16 0.03 10.30 14.50
N LEU A 17 0.27 9.09 14.01
CA LEU A 17 -0.41 7.90 14.51
C LEU A 17 0.19 7.47 15.85
N GLU A 18 -0.65 7.02 16.77
CA GLU A 18 -0.19 6.41 18.03
C GLU A 18 0.39 5.01 17.78
N ASN A 19 1.49 4.67 18.46
CA ASN A 19 2.12 3.37 18.33
C ASN A 19 1.46 2.34 19.26
N LEU A 20 0.59 1.51 18.68
CA LEU A 20 -0.06 0.38 19.35
C LEU A 20 0.48 -0.98 18.86
N ALA A 21 1.59 -0.99 18.12
CA ALA A 21 2.12 -2.21 17.55
C ALA A 21 2.88 -3.05 18.58
N VAL A 22 2.90 -4.37 18.34
CA VAL A 22 3.69 -5.32 19.13
C VAL A 22 5.18 -4.98 18.98
N GLU A 23 5.91 -5.03 20.10
CA GLU A 23 7.36 -4.82 20.09
C GLU A 23 8.06 -5.96 19.34
N PRO A 24 8.88 -5.67 18.32
CA PRO A 24 9.58 -6.70 17.56
C PRO A 24 10.65 -7.39 18.41
N VAL A 25 10.68 -8.73 18.35
CA VAL A 25 11.70 -9.54 19.02
C VAL A 25 12.46 -10.35 17.97
N ILE A 26 13.78 -10.14 17.93
CA ILE A 26 14.71 -10.89 17.08
C ILE A 26 15.22 -12.09 17.88
N LYS A 27 15.20 -13.28 17.28
CA LYS A 27 15.65 -14.52 17.94
C LYS A 27 16.86 -15.16 17.25
N ASP A 28 17.02 -14.90 15.96
CA ASP A 28 18.08 -15.45 15.13
C ASP A 28 19.19 -14.41 14.90
N TYR A 29 20.44 -14.89 14.85
CA TYR A 29 21.65 -14.07 14.80
C TYR A 29 22.72 -14.63 13.84
N ASP A 30 22.29 -15.33 12.78
CA ASP A 30 23.12 -15.88 11.70
C ASP A 30 23.60 -14.84 10.65
N ARG A 31 23.18 -13.57 10.76
CA ARG A 31 23.52 -12.46 9.86
C ARG A 31 24.18 -11.32 10.64
N MET A 32 24.91 -10.45 9.94
CA MET A 32 25.62 -9.32 10.58
C MET A 32 24.66 -8.30 11.21
N VAL A 33 23.53 -8.04 10.58
CA VAL A 33 22.55 -7.06 11.05
C VAL A 33 21.12 -7.51 10.86
N TYR A 34 20.25 -7.05 11.77
CA TYR A 34 18.82 -7.30 11.75
C TYR A 34 18.06 -5.99 11.88
N LEU A 35 17.13 -5.77 10.97
CA LEU A 35 16.17 -4.69 11.04
C LEU A 35 14.78 -5.26 11.29
N ALA A 36 14.19 -4.89 12.41
CA ALA A 36 12.81 -5.27 12.72
C ALA A 36 11.87 -4.08 12.50
N LEU A 37 10.81 -4.28 11.70
CA LEU A 37 9.84 -3.27 11.34
C LEU A 37 8.44 -3.72 11.78
N SER A 38 7.84 -2.99 12.73
CA SER A 38 6.51 -3.27 13.25
C SER A 38 5.41 -2.84 12.28
N GLU A 39 4.18 -3.32 12.50
CA GLU A 39 2.97 -2.81 11.81
C GLU A 39 2.87 -1.29 11.86
N PHE A 40 3.27 -0.67 12.97
CA PHE A 40 3.26 0.78 13.17
C PHE A 40 4.12 1.53 12.14
N PHE A 41 5.27 0.99 11.73
CA PHE A 41 6.10 1.59 10.68
C PHE A 41 5.30 1.73 9.38
N PHE A 42 4.55 0.70 8.99
CA PHE A 42 3.73 0.72 7.77
C PHE A 42 2.48 1.58 7.92
N ASP A 43 1.79 1.46 9.06
CA ASP A 43 0.56 2.20 9.34
C ASP A 43 0.79 3.70 9.45
N SER A 44 1.91 4.14 10.03
CA SER A 44 2.29 5.56 10.06
C SER A 44 2.52 6.13 8.66
N GLY A 45 3.11 5.34 7.75
CA GLY A 45 3.26 5.67 6.33
C GLY A 45 1.91 5.83 5.63
N MET A 46 1.04 4.83 5.76
CA MET A 46 -0.31 4.87 5.21
C MET A 46 -1.13 6.04 5.76
N PHE A 47 -1.03 6.31 7.06
CA PHE A 47 -1.70 7.46 7.68
C PHE A 47 -1.24 8.79 7.08
N SER A 48 0.07 8.99 6.96
CA SER A 48 0.65 10.23 6.40
C SER A 48 0.21 10.46 4.96
N TYR A 49 0.29 9.43 4.11
CA TYR A 49 -0.16 9.53 2.71
C TYR A 49 -1.67 9.71 2.57
N TYR A 50 -2.47 9.13 3.47
CA TYR A 50 -3.91 9.35 3.52
C TYR A 50 -4.24 10.81 3.83
N LYS A 51 -3.59 11.39 4.85
CA LYS A 51 -3.77 12.81 5.23
C LYS A 51 -3.36 13.77 4.11
N ALA A 52 -2.30 13.45 3.39
CA ALA A 52 -1.88 14.18 2.21
C ALA A 52 -2.81 14.01 0.98
N GLY A 53 -3.90 13.24 1.08
CA GLY A 53 -4.85 13.02 -0.01
C GLY A 53 -4.30 12.16 -1.15
N ALA A 54 -3.27 11.34 -0.91
CA ALA A 54 -2.63 10.54 -1.96
C ALA A 54 -3.47 9.33 -2.40
N PHE A 55 -4.42 8.86 -1.58
CA PHE A 55 -5.26 7.69 -1.90
C PHE A 55 -6.56 8.06 -2.61
N GLN A 56 -6.42 8.77 -3.72
CA GLN A 56 -7.50 9.08 -4.63
C GLN A 56 -7.07 8.82 -6.08
N THR A 57 -7.98 8.30 -6.88
CA THR A 57 -7.74 8.07 -8.30
C THR A 57 -9.00 8.33 -9.11
N HIS A 58 -8.80 8.78 -10.34
CA HIS A 58 -9.85 9.02 -11.31
C HIS A 58 -9.64 8.12 -12.52
N ILE A 59 -10.62 7.26 -12.77
CA ILE A 59 -10.66 6.34 -13.90
C ILE A 59 -11.56 6.96 -14.94
N VAL A 60 -10.95 7.62 -15.91
CA VAL A 60 -11.61 8.18 -17.10
C VAL A 60 -12.10 7.08 -18.04
N ASN A 61 -13.05 7.43 -18.91
CA ASN A 61 -13.74 6.47 -19.80
C ASN A 61 -12.76 5.67 -20.66
N GLU A 62 -11.69 6.29 -21.13
CA GLU A 62 -10.70 5.68 -22.02
C GLU A 62 -9.90 4.56 -21.34
N LYS A 63 -9.82 4.56 -20.01
CA LYS A 63 -9.17 3.51 -19.21
C LYS A 63 -10.14 2.43 -18.75
N MET A 64 -11.43 2.58 -19.05
CA MET A 64 -12.48 1.62 -18.75
C MET A 64 -12.58 0.57 -19.87
N SER A 65 -12.74 -0.70 -19.52
CA SER A 65 -13.03 -1.72 -20.53
C SER A 65 -14.46 -1.56 -21.05
N ARG A 66 -14.68 -1.82 -22.35
CA ARG A 66 -16.01 -1.73 -22.97
C ARG A 66 -17.05 -2.59 -22.26
N ASP A 67 -16.67 -3.79 -21.82
CA ASP A 67 -17.58 -4.69 -21.10
C ASP A 67 -18.03 -4.09 -19.77
N MET A 68 -17.13 -3.42 -19.05
CA MET A 68 -17.48 -2.79 -17.78
C MET A 68 -18.32 -1.53 -17.99
N GLU A 69 -18.00 -0.74 -19.01
CA GLU A 69 -18.80 0.41 -19.41
C GLU A 69 -20.24 -0.02 -19.75
N MET A 70 -20.40 -1.03 -20.61
CA MET A 70 -21.69 -1.59 -20.98
C MET A 70 -22.44 -2.13 -19.77
N LEU A 71 -21.75 -2.85 -18.87
CA LEU A 71 -22.36 -3.38 -17.66
C LEU A 71 -22.84 -2.25 -16.74
N LEU A 72 -22.05 -1.20 -16.51
CA LEU A 72 -22.47 -0.03 -15.73
C LEU A 72 -23.66 0.68 -16.36
N ARG A 73 -23.66 0.86 -17.69
CA ARG A 73 -24.75 1.50 -18.44
C ARG A 73 -26.04 0.71 -18.39
N THR A 74 -25.98 -0.62 -18.52
CA THR A 74 -27.17 -1.48 -18.60
C THR A 74 -27.72 -1.86 -17.22
N THR A 75 -26.88 -1.84 -16.18
CA THR A 75 -27.29 -2.16 -14.81
C THR A 75 -27.52 -0.89 -14.00
N TYR A 76 -26.44 -0.31 -13.46
CA TYR A 76 -26.50 0.75 -12.45
C TYR A 76 -27.04 2.06 -13.00
N PHE A 77 -26.63 2.45 -14.21
CA PHE A 77 -27.12 3.65 -14.88
C PHE A 77 -28.30 3.37 -15.80
N GLY A 78 -28.78 2.13 -15.91
CA GLY A 78 -29.82 1.76 -16.88
C GLY A 78 -31.09 2.59 -16.74
N VAL A 79 -31.53 2.82 -15.49
CA VAL A 79 -32.68 3.69 -15.20
C VAL A 79 -32.42 5.13 -15.61
N ILE A 80 -31.20 5.64 -15.37
CA ILE A 80 -30.81 7.00 -15.76
C ILE A 80 -30.79 7.14 -17.29
N MET A 81 -30.30 6.13 -18.00
CA MET A 81 -30.29 6.10 -19.46
C MET A 81 -31.70 6.03 -20.06
N MET A 82 -32.61 5.30 -19.42
CA MET A 82 -34.03 5.26 -19.82
C MET A 82 -34.73 6.61 -19.63
N LEU A 83 -34.39 7.34 -18.56
CA LEU A 83 -34.94 8.66 -18.29
C LEU A 83 -34.38 9.75 -19.21
N ASN A 84 -33.12 9.60 -19.66
CA ASN A 84 -32.50 10.53 -20.59
C ASN A 84 -31.61 9.79 -21.60
N PRO A 85 -32.15 9.45 -22.79
CA PRO A 85 -31.42 8.73 -23.83
C PRO A 85 -30.17 9.45 -24.34
N ALA A 86 -30.09 10.77 -24.20
CA ALA A 86 -28.90 11.53 -24.60
C ALA A 86 -27.65 11.19 -23.76
N LEU A 87 -27.83 10.55 -22.60
CA LEU A 87 -26.73 10.07 -21.76
C LEU A 87 -26.15 8.73 -22.21
N ALA A 88 -26.80 8.03 -23.17
CA ALA A 88 -26.37 6.72 -23.64
C ALA A 88 -24.92 6.72 -24.15
N ASP A 89 -24.51 7.79 -24.83
CA ASP A 89 -23.17 7.98 -25.39
C ASP A 89 -22.27 8.89 -24.54
N ALA A 90 -22.77 9.40 -23.40
CA ALA A 90 -22.01 10.32 -22.55
C ALA A 90 -20.85 9.60 -21.85
N PRO A 91 -19.62 10.14 -21.82
CA PRO A 91 -18.46 9.46 -21.24
C PRO A 91 -18.63 9.21 -19.74
N LEU A 92 -18.29 8.01 -19.27
CA LEU A 92 -18.33 7.65 -17.85
C LEU A 92 -16.96 7.81 -17.20
N SER A 93 -16.93 8.26 -15.95
CA SER A 93 -15.71 8.24 -15.15
C SER A 93 -16.00 7.80 -13.72
N LEU A 94 -15.04 7.11 -13.11
CA LEU A 94 -15.13 6.61 -11.75
C LEU A 94 -14.06 7.27 -10.89
N GLN A 95 -14.50 7.99 -9.86
CA GLN A 95 -13.61 8.45 -8.81
C GLN A 95 -13.59 7.42 -7.68
N ILE A 96 -12.39 7.06 -7.23
CA ILE A 96 -12.18 6.16 -6.11
C ILE A 96 -11.33 6.90 -5.09
N ALA A 97 -11.90 7.11 -3.90
CA ALA A 97 -11.22 7.73 -2.78
C ALA A 97 -11.38 6.85 -1.54
N VAL A 98 -10.29 6.72 -0.79
CA VAL A 98 -10.27 6.03 0.49
C VAL A 98 -10.91 6.94 1.55
N ASN A 99 -11.75 6.38 2.43
CA ASN A 99 -12.47 7.15 3.45
C ASN A 99 -11.83 7.11 4.84
N SER A 100 -10.89 6.19 5.08
CA SER A 100 -10.16 6.06 6.34
C SER A 100 -8.72 5.61 6.09
N PRO A 101 -7.74 5.95 6.96
CA PRO A 101 -6.37 5.49 6.82
C PRO A 101 -6.29 3.97 6.59
N PRO A 102 -5.55 3.50 5.55
CA PRO A 102 -5.31 2.08 5.35
C PRO A 102 -4.62 1.44 6.56
N LYS A 103 -4.99 0.19 6.87
CA LYS A 103 -4.43 -0.55 8.00
C LYS A 103 -3.69 -1.80 7.55
N THR A 104 -2.50 -2.01 8.10
CA THR A 104 -1.63 -3.14 7.84
C THR A 104 -1.84 -4.22 8.89
N THR A 105 -1.71 -5.47 8.48
CA THR A 105 -1.64 -6.61 9.39
C THR A 105 -0.58 -7.57 8.89
N ILE A 106 0.38 -7.90 9.75
CA ILE A 106 1.51 -8.75 9.47
C ILE A 106 1.32 -10.06 10.23
N ARG A 107 1.35 -11.16 9.48
CA ARG A 107 1.31 -12.52 10.00
C ARG A 107 2.47 -13.31 9.41
N THR A 108 2.76 -14.47 9.97
CA THR A 108 3.81 -15.37 9.46
C THR A 108 3.63 -15.76 7.99
N THR A 109 2.41 -15.71 7.46
CA THR A 109 2.11 -15.99 6.05
C THR A 109 2.35 -14.80 5.10
N GLY A 110 2.65 -13.61 5.63
CA GLY A 110 2.83 -12.38 4.86
C GLY A 110 2.10 -11.17 5.45
N ALA A 111 2.22 -10.03 4.77
CA ALA A 111 1.53 -8.80 5.13
C ALA A 111 0.25 -8.60 4.29
N THR A 112 -0.78 -8.03 4.92
CA THR A 112 -2.05 -7.66 4.27
C THR A 112 -2.35 -6.20 4.60
N VAL A 113 -2.79 -5.43 3.61
CA VAL A 113 -3.27 -4.06 3.79
C VAL A 113 -4.76 -4.03 3.48
N VAL A 114 -5.55 -3.48 4.40
CA VAL A 114 -6.99 -3.28 4.24
C VAL A 114 -7.27 -1.81 4.01
N MET A 115 -8.05 -1.53 2.97
CA MET A 115 -8.48 -0.19 2.60
C MET A 115 -10.01 -0.17 2.53
N THR A 116 -10.60 0.87 3.10
CA THR A 116 -12.04 1.14 3.02
C THR A 116 -12.25 2.36 2.14
N ALA A 117 -13.19 2.26 1.21
CA ALA A 117 -13.58 3.32 0.31
C ALA A 117 -15.11 3.44 0.33
N ILE A 118 -15.64 4.53 -0.23
CA ILE A 118 -17.09 4.75 -0.30
C ILE A 118 -17.75 3.53 -1.02
N VAL A 119 -18.65 2.84 -0.31
CA VAL A 119 -19.41 1.65 -0.78
C VAL A 119 -18.53 0.38 -0.98
N LYS A 120 -17.27 0.36 -0.53
CA LYS A 120 -16.29 -0.71 -0.88
C LYS A 120 -15.29 -1.04 0.24
N GLU A 121 -14.93 -2.31 0.34
CA GLU A 121 -13.78 -2.81 1.13
C GLU A 121 -12.81 -3.55 0.20
N THR A 122 -11.53 -3.19 0.23
CA THR A 122 -10.47 -3.81 -0.57
C THR A 122 -9.36 -4.31 0.32
N LYS A 123 -8.84 -5.51 0.02
CA LYS A 123 -7.72 -6.13 0.71
C LYS A 123 -6.62 -6.44 -0.27
N PHE A 124 -5.44 -5.92 0.01
CA PHE A 124 -4.22 -6.18 -0.74
C PHE A 124 -3.33 -7.13 0.06
N ASN A 125 -2.75 -8.12 -0.61
CA ASN A 125 -1.56 -8.78 -0.10
C ASN A 125 -0.37 -7.87 -0.41
N ALA A 126 0.55 -7.74 0.54
CA ALA A 126 1.77 -6.98 0.38
C ALA A 126 2.97 -7.91 0.61
N LYS A 127 3.85 -7.99 -0.38
CA LYS A 127 5.14 -8.66 -0.28
C LYS A 127 6.22 -7.60 -0.14
N VAL A 128 6.93 -7.66 0.98
CA VAL A 128 8.08 -6.79 1.28
C VAL A 128 9.35 -7.46 0.75
N SER A 129 10.25 -6.65 0.17
CA SER A 129 11.54 -7.08 -0.33
C SER A 129 12.59 -5.98 -0.20
N MET A 130 13.86 -6.36 -0.04
CA MET A 130 14.98 -5.43 -0.14
C MET A 130 15.49 -5.33 -1.57
N LYS A 131 15.80 -4.11 -2.02
CA LYS A 131 16.54 -3.85 -3.26
C LYS A 131 17.67 -2.88 -2.96
N GLY A 132 18.86 -3.43 -2.69
CA GLY A 132 19.96 -2.68 -2.09
C GLY A 132 19.50 -2.07 -0.76
N LYS A 133 19.75 -0.77 -0.54
CA LYS A 133 19.33 -0.08 0.70
C LYS A 133 17.84 0.29 0.77
N ARG A 134 17.00 -0.16 -0.16
CA ARG A 134 15.59 0.27 -0.24
C ARG A 134 14.64 -0.87 0.10
N LEU A 135 13.76 -0.61 1.05
CA LEU A 135 12.59 -1.41 1.35
C LEU A 135 11.54 -1.17 0.27
N ALA A 136 11.35 -2.13 -0.62
CA ALA A 136 10.33 -2.09 -1.66
C ALA A 136 9.14 -2.97 -1.26
N ILE A 137 7.94 -2.58 -1.70
CA ILE A 137 6.72 -3.34 -1.46
C ILE A 137 6.08 -3.65 -2.82
N HIS A 138 5.64 -4.90 -2.99
CA HIS A 138 4.80 -5.32 -4.10
C HIS A 138 3.42 -5.68 -3.56
N ALA A 139 2.40 -4.97 -4.03
CA ALA A 139 1.01 -5.16 -3.65
C ALA A 139 0.25 -5.94 -4.73
N ASP A 140 -0.63 -6.84 -4.29
CA ASP A 140 -1.57 -7.57 -5.14
C ASP A 140 -2.98 -7.53 -4.54
N LEU A 141 -4.00 -7.29 -5.37
CA LEU A 141 -5.38 -7.19 -4.90
C LEU A 141 -5.97 -8.58 -4.64
N ARG A 142 -5.86 -9.02 -3.39
CA ARG A 142 -6.39 -10.31 -2.92
C ARG A 142 -7.91 -10.35 -2.97
N ARG A 143 -8.57 -9.36 -2.37
CA ARG A 143 -10.02 -9.35 -2.20
C ARG A 143 -10.59 -7.97 -2.50
N PHE A 144 -11.69 -7.97 -3.23
CA PHE A 144 -12.52 -6.81 -3.45
C PHE A 144 -13.94 -7.15 -3.00
N LYS A 145 -14.59 -6.22 -2.31
CA LYS A 145 -16.00 -6.28 -1.94
C LYS A 145 -16.64 -4.91 -2.16
N ILE A 146 -17.74 -4.89 -2.90
CA ILE A 146 -18.67 -3.76 -2.94
C ILE A 146 -19.96 -4.11 -2.17
N PHE A 147 -20.49 -3.18 -1.39
CA PHE A 147 -21.78 -3.32 -0.67
C PHE A 147 -22.34 -1.93 -0.32
N SER A 148 -23.67 -1.81 -0.24
CA SER A 148 -24.32 -0.59 0.24
C SER A 148 -24.31 -0.57 1.77
N ASN A 149 -23.98 0.60 2.34
CA ASN A 149 -24.08 0.83 3.78
C ASN A 149 -25.52 1.15 4.22
N GLN A 150 -26.45 1.38 3.28
CA GLN A 150 -27.83 1.75 3.56
C GLN A 150 -28.75 0.54 3.62
N SER A 151 -28.56 -0.44 2.71
CA SER A 151 -29.47 -1.59 2.62
C SER A 151 -28.81 -2.86 2.08
N ALA A 152 -29.25 -4.01 2.61
CA ALA A 152 -28.89 -5.33 2.10
C ALA A 152 -29.48 -5.58 0.70
N LEU A 153 -30.67 -5.05 0.41
CA LEU A 153 -31.33 -5.19 -0.90
C LEU A 153 -30.53 -4.47 -1.99
N GLU A 154 -30.09 -3.24 -1.72
CA GLU A 154 -29.22 -2.49 -2.64
C GLU A 154 -27.88 -3.19 -2.86
N SER A 155 -27.35 -3.86 -1.83
CA SER A 155 -26.13 -4.65 -1.94
C SER A 155 -26.27 -5.83 -2.91
N LEU A 156 -27.48 -6.40 -3.08
CA LEU A 156 -27.73 -7.45 -4.07
C LEU A 156 -27.57 -6.93 -5.50
N ALA A 157 -27.99 -5.68 -5.77
CA ALA A 157 -27.80 -5.05 -7.07
C ALA A 157 -26.32 -4.79 -7.41
N LEU A 158 -25.43 -4.80 -6.41
CA LEU A 158 -23.98 -4.60 -6.59
C LEU A 158 -23.21 -5.91 -6.83
N ILE A 159 -23.83 -7.08 -6.65
CA ILE A 159 -23.18 -8.38 -6.86
C ILE A 159 -22.61 -8.53 -8.29
N PRO A 160 -23.35 -8.19 -9.36
CA PRO A 160 -22.83 -8.29 -10.73
C PRO A 160 -21.58 -7.44 -10.97
N LEU A 161 -21.38 -6.38 -10.17
CA LEU A 161 -20.25 -5.46 -10.29
C LEU A 161 -18.97 -5.96 -9.59
N GLN A 162 -19.05 -7.00 -8.74
CA GLN A 162 -17.91 -7.46 -7.93
C GLN A 162 -16.69 -7.84 -8.79
N ALA A 163 -16.88 -8.76 -9.74
CA ALA A 163 -15.78 -9.25 -10.57
C ALA A 163 -15.28 -8.20 -11.58
N PRO A 164 -16.15 -7.49 -12.33
CA PRO A 164 -15.71 -6.44 -13.25
C PRO A 164 -14.91 -5.32 -12.56
N LEU A 165 -15.40 -4.81 -11.43
CA LEU A 165 -14.70 -3.76 -10.69
C LEU A 165 -13.38 -4.25 -10.09
N LYS A 166 -13.33 -5.50 -9.60
CA LYS A 166 -12.08 -6.10 -9.15
C LYS A 166 -11.04 -6.14 -10.28
N THR A 167 -11.44 -6.61 -11.46
CA THR A 167 -10.56 -6.69 -12.64
C THR A 167 -10.09 -5.31 -13.08
N MET A 168 -10.99 -4.32 -13.12
CA MET A 168 -10.61 -2.93 -13.42
C MET A 168 -9.57 -2.41 -12.43
N LEU A 169 -9.79 -2.59 -11.12
CA LEU A 169 -8.83 -2.16 -10.09
C LEU A 169 -7.47 -2.87 -10.25
N GLN A 170 -7.49 -4.16 -10.59
CA GLN A 170 -6.27 -4.93 -10.86
C GLN A 170 -5.48 -4.37 -12.04
N MET A 171 -6.15 -3.94 -13.12
CA MET A 171 -5.48 -3.44 -14.32
C MET A 171 -5.08 -1.97 -14.23
N SER A 172 -5.86 -1.15 -13.51
CA SER A 172 -5.68 0.31 -13.47
C SER A 172 -4.98 0.80 -12.20
N VAL A 173 -5.35 0.30 -11.02
CA VAL A 173 -4.90 0.85 -9.72
C VAL A 173 -3.69 0.09 -9.18
N VAL A 174 -3.70 -1.23 -9.23
CA VAL A 174 -2.58 -2.06 -8.73
C VAL A 174 -1.23 -1.66 -9.38
N PRO A 175 -1.12 -1.41 -10.70
CA PRO A 175 0.15 -0.99 -11.30
C PRO A 175 0.61 0.38 -10.80
N LEU A 176 -0.31 1.31 -10.54
CA LEU A 176 0.02 2.63 -9.99
C LEU A 176 0.60 2.49 -8.58
N ILE A 177 -0.06 1.71 -7.73
CA ILE A 177 0.43 1.40 -6.38
C ILE A 177 1.83 0.78 -6.47
N ASN A 178 2.00 -0.25 -7.29
CA ASN A 178 3.28 -0.95 -7.44
C ASN A 178 4.40 -0.06 -7.99
N ASN A 179 4.11 0.86 -8.90
CA ASN A 179 5.11 1.82 -9.39
C ASN A 179 5.60 2.76 -8.29
N TRP A 180 4.71 3.15 -7.36
CA TRP A 180 5.06 3.97 -6.22
C TRP A 180 5.82 3.17 -5.17
N THR A 181 5.29 2.02 -4.76
CA THR A 181 5.86 1.20 -3.68
C THR A 181 7.16 0.51 -4.08
N LYS A 182 7.42 0.34 -5.38
CA LYS A 182 8.72 -0.13 -5.90
C LYS A 182 9.84 0.90 -5.73
N LYS A 183 9.53 2.20 -5.69
CA LYS A 183 10.53 3.23 -5.34
C LYS A 183 11.06 3.02 -3.92
N GLY A 184 10.19 2.52 -3.04
CA GLY A 184 10.54 2.06 -1.71
C GLY A 184 11.08 3.14 -0.80
N VAL A 185 11.40 2.73 0.42
CA VAL A 185 11.92 3.60 1.48
C VAL A 185 13.37 3.23 1.76
N ARG A 186 14.26 4.22 1.82
CA ARG A 186 15.67 3.96 2.07
C ARG A 186 15.87 3.65 3.55
N ILE A 187 16.49 2.52 3.83
CA ILE A 187 16.96 2.18 5.17
C ILE A 187 18.26 2.94 5.43
N PRO A 188 18.39 3.65 6.57
CA PRO A 188 19.58 4.42 6.88
C PRO A 188 20.75 3.48 7.19
N LEU A 189 21.69 3.39 6.25
CA LEU A 189 23.02 2.81 6.42
C LEU A 189 24.04 3.92 6.15
N ALA A 190 25.17 3.90 6.86
CA ALA A 190 26.24 4.85 6.58
C ALA A 190 26.80 4.68 5.17
N ASP A 191 27.42 5.74 4.67
CA ASP A 191 28.00 5.74 3.33
C ASP A 191 29.14 4.72 3.23
N GLY A 192 29.17 4.02 2.09
CA GLY A 192 30.09 2.91 1.88
C GLY A 192 29.59 1.53 2.34
N MET A 193 28.45 1.42 3.05
CA MET A 193 27.87 0.12 3.42
C MET A 193 26.66 -0.28 2.59
N ASP A 194 26.61 -1.50 2.10
CA ASP A 194 25.44 -2.08 1.44
C ASP A 194 24.98 -3.37 2.13
N PHE A 195 23.69 -3.69 1.99
CA PHE A 195 23.17 -4.99 2.36
C PHE A 195 23.47 -6.02 1.28
N ILE A 196 23.79 -7.23 1.71
CA ILE A 196 23.91 -8.42 0.86
C ILE A 196 23.23 -9.61 1.56
N GLU A 197 22.78 -10.58 0.78
CA GLU A 197 22.18 -11.83 1.26
C GLU A 197 20.98 -11.57 2.21
N GLU A 198 20.13 -10.62 1.82
CA GLU A 198 18.98 -10.20 2.62
C GLU A 198 17.90 -11.27 2.68
N VAL A 199 17.42 -11.55 3.89
CA VAL A 199 16.33 -12.47 4.16
C VAL A 199 15.22 -11.69 4.86
N VAL A 200 14.00 -11.80 4.33
CA VAL A 200 12.81 -11.18 4.92
C VAL A 200 11.97 -12.25 5.58
N GLU A 201 11.77 -12.13 6.88
CA GLU A 201 10.97 -13.02 7.70
C GLU A 201 9.76 -12.31 8.26
N TYR A 202 8.64 -13.01 8.28
CA TYR A 202 7.36 -12.48 8.74
C TYR A 202 7.01 -13.08 10.09
N HIS A 203 6.70 -12.22 11.06
CA HIS A 203 6.21 -12.60 12.38
C HIS A 203 4.83 -11.99 12.60
N ASN A 204 4.18 -12.35 13.72
CA ASN A 204 2.92 -11.71 14.07
C ASN A 204 3.18 -10.29 14.57
N GLY A 205 2.72 -9.28 13.83
CA GLY A 205 2.83 -7.87 14.19
C GLY A 205 4.08 -7.14 13.68
N PHE A 206 5.06 -7.84 13.09
CA PHE A 206 6.29 -7.24 12.57
C PHE A 206 6.99 -8.12 11.53
N ILE A 207 7.88 -7.52 10.74
CA ILE A 207 8.83 -8.23 9.88
C ILE A 207 10.24 -8.07 10.42
N VAL A 208 11.09 -9.05 10.16
CA VAL A 208 12.53 -9.00 10.42
C VAL A 208 13.27 -9.13 9.10
N ILE A 209 14.27 -8.29 8.90
CA ILE A 209 15.15 -8.30 7.73
C ILE A 209 16.56 -8.56 8.23
N GLY A 210 17.03 -9.79 8.05
CA GLY A 210 18.41 -10.18 8.33
C GLY A 210 19.28 -9.98 7.09
N ALA A 211 20.45 -9.37 7.23
CA ALA A 211 21.36 -9.12 6.11
C ALA A 211 22.82 -9.13 6.55
N ASN A 212 23.70 -9.48 5.62
CA ASN A 212 25.14 -9.28 5.75
C ASN A 212 25.51 -7.89 5.22
N LEU A 213 26.63 -7.35 5.67
CA LEU A 213 27.10 -6.02 5.27
C LEU A 213 28.29 -6.16 4.32
N HIS A 214 28.22 -5.46 3.21
CA HIS A 214 29.34 -5.25 2.31
C HIS A 214 29.87 -3.83 2.45
N PHE A 215 31.17 -3.70 2.73
CA PHE A 215 31.86 -2.42 2.88
C PHE A 215 32.63 -2.11 1.60
N THR A 216 32.20 -1.08 0.88
CA THR A 216 32.84 -0.62 -0.36
C THR A 216 34.05 0.30 -0.11
N LYS A 217 34.18 0.82 1.11
CA LYS A 217 35.32 1.62 1.58
C LYS A 217 35.87 1.03 2.88
N GLY A 218 37.14 1.27 3.16
CA GLY A 218 37.73 0.88 4.43
C GLY A 218 37.07 1.62 5.60
N LEU A 219 36.89 0.95 6.75
CA LEU A 219 36.25 1.53 7.94
C LEU A 219 36.85 2.88 8.36
N ARG A 220 38.16 3.05 8.17
CA ARG A 220 38.88 4.29 8.46
C ARG A 220 38.45 5.46 7.58
N GLU A 221 38.28 5.23 6.28
CA GLU A 221 37.81 6.26 5.33
C GLU A 221 36.35 6.66 5.61
N MET A 222 35.54 5.72 6.10
CA MET A 222 34.15 5.99 6.48
C MET A 222 34.04 6.86 7.74
N MET A 223 34.93 6.67 8.71
CA MET A 223 34.97 7.46 9.94
C MET A 223 35.55 8.87 9.72
N GLU A 224 36.55 9.00 8.86
CA GLU A 224 37.19 10.29 8.56
C GLU A 224 36.28 11.19 7.69
N GLY A 225 35.46 10.61 6.79
CA GLY A 225 34.53 11.35 5.94
C GLY A 225 33.28 11.95 6.64
N THR A 226 32.95 11.51 7.86
CA THR A 226 31.80 12.05 8.62
C THR A 226 32.14 13.31 9.42
N SER A 227 33.40 13.75 9.41
CA SER A 227 33.89 14.90 10.20
C SER A 227 33.93 16.22 9.42
N GLN A 228 33.40 16.24 8.19
CA GLN A 228 33.33 17.42 7.33
C GLN A 228 31.93 17.59 6.73
N GLU A 229 30.92 17.75 7.59
CA GLU A 229 29.66 18.44 7.27
C GLU A 229 29.18 19.21 8.50
#